data_AF-A0A388T6J4-F1
#
_entry.id   AF-A0A388T6J4-F1
#
_cell.length_a   1.000
_cell.length_b   1.000
_cell.length_c   1.000
_cell.angle_alpha   90.00
_cell.angle_beta   90.00
_cell.angle_gamma   90.00
#
_symmetry.space_group_name_H-M   'P 1'
#
loop_
_entity.id
_entity.type
_entity.pdbx_description
1 polymer ?
#
loop_
_entity_poly.entity_id
_entity_poly.type
_entity_poly.pdbx_seq_one_letter_code
_entity_poly.pdbx_strand_id
1 'polypeptide(L)'
;MQTATLFDLPAIQTSLQGTPATGPAKKARRPRKVHASVPLKPSTTVPDELIAEADWVVVNSSGGKDSQAMLSYVVRRTKALGMLDKVVVVHADLGDIEWAGTKALAEEQARLAGVRRFEVVKAKGADLLGRVLIRFGKLKAKAEREAIEAGLDPAAVKVPPAWPSSSARWCTSDVKRGPLWTLFTKLAAELSHLGRPVRILIRRSADSASADVTTRAGSGFLYPSGSASQAVQK
;
A
#
# COMPACT_ATOMS: atom_id res chain seq x y z
N MET A 1 -5.48 -26.67 26.00
CA MET A 1 -5.41 -25.67 24.91
C MET A 1 -3.96 -25.57 24.47
N GLN A 2 -3.61 -26.13 23.31
CA GLN A 2 -2.25 -26.04 22.78
C GLN A 2 -2.08 -24.71 22.05
N THR A 3 -1.19 -23.87 22.57
CA THR A 3 -0.68 -22.66 21.91
C THR A 3 0.31 -23.06 20.82
N ALA A 4 -0.18 -23.33 19.63
CA ALA A 4 0.68 -23.46 18.46
C ALA A 4 0.92 -22.06 17.85
N THR A 5 2.17 -21.64 17.74
CA THR A 5 2.58 -20.42 17.04
C THR A 5 2.39 -20.60 15.53
N LEU A 6 1.73 -19.63 14.89
CA LEU A 6 1.21 -19.63 13.51
C LEU A 6 2.22 -19.93 12.37
N PHE A 7 3.51 -20.20 12.62
CA PHE A 7 4.55 -20.09 11.60
C PHE A 7 5.61 -21.21 11.49
N ASP A 8 5.43 -22.37 12.14
CA ASP A 8 6.25 -23.55 11.87
C ASP A 8 5.55 -24.51 10.90
N LEU A 9 5.60 -24.21 9.61
CA LEU A 9 5.17 -25.14 8.55
C LEU A 9 6.37 -25.58 7.71
N PRO A 10 6.56 -26.90 7.47
CA PRO A 10 7.60 -27.39 6.55
C PRO A 10 7.28 -27.00 5.09
N ALA A 11 8.33 -26.91 4.28
CA ALA A 11 8.26 -26.45 2.89
C ALA A 11 7.28 -27.31 2.05
N ILE A 12 6.26 -26.68 1.48
CA ILE A 12 5.34 -27.31 0.53
C ILE A 12 6.04 -27.41 -0.83
N GLN A 13 6.32 -28.62 -1.30
CA GLN A 13 6.68 -28.87 -2.69
C GLN A 13 5.41 -28.81 -3.55
N THR A 14 5.24 -27.72 -4.28
CA THR A 14 4.18 -27.60 -5.30
C THR A 14 4.65 -28.27 -6.60
N SER A 15 4.14 -29.47 -6.89
CA SER A 15 4.24 -30.05 -8.23
C SER A 15 3.31 -29.28 -9.17
N LEU A 16 3.86 -28.64 -10.20
CA LEU A 16 3.09 -28.00 -11.26
C LEU A 16 2.47 -29.09 -12.15
N GLN A 17 1.19 -29.42 -11.93
CA GLN A 17 0.40 -30.21 -12.87
C GLN A 17 -0.64 -29.32 -13.52
N GLY A 18 -0.50 -29.13 -14.84
CA GLY A 18 -1.46 -28.42 -15.68
C GLY A 18 -0.81 -27.68 -16.83
N THR A 19 -1.06 -28.12 -18.06
CA THR A 19 -0.71 -27.39 -19.29
C THR A 19 -1.61 -26.16 -19.42
N PRO A 20 -1.08 -24.93 -19.52
CA PRO A 20 -1.91 -23.73 -19.64
C PRO A 20 -2.57 -23.66 -21.02
N ALA A 21 -3.87 -23.41 -21.05
CA ALA A 21 -4.61 -23.13 -22.28
C ALA A 21 -4.10 -21.84 -22.94
N THR A 22 -3.95 -21.87 -24.27
CA THR A 22 -3.45 -20.77 -25.09
C THR A 22 -4.49 -19.65 -25.19
N GLY A 23 -4.27 -18.58 -24.40
CA GLY A 23 -4.98 -17.31 -24.55
C GLY A 23 -4.54 -16.53 -25.81
N PRO A 24 -5.32 -15.52 -26.23
CA PRO A 24 -5.08 -14.76 -27.45
C PRO A 24 -3.74 -14.03 -27.44
N ALA A 25 -3.15 -13.85 -28.64
CA ALA A 25 -1.83 -13.25 -28.84
C ALA A 25 -1.75 -11.84 -28.23
N LYS A 26 -0.83 -11.67 -27.26
CA LYS A 26 -0.57 -10.38 -26.60
C LYS A 26 0.11 -9.43 -27.59
N LYS A 27 -0.43 -8.21 -27.73
CA LYS A 27 0.20 -7.13 -28.50
C LYS A 27 1.65 -6.90 -28.03
N ALA A 28 2.55 -6.66 -28.98
CA ALA A 28 3.96 -6.39 -28.72
C ALA A 28 4.11 -5.21 -27.73
N ARG A 29 4.63 -5.50 -26.54
CA ARG A 29 4.90 -4.48 -25.52
C ARG A 29 6.15 -3.72 -25.95
N ARG A 30 6.08 -2.38 -25.96
CA ARG A 30 7.26 -1.53 -26.08
C ARG A 30 8.32 -1.96 -25.03
N PRO A 31 9.59 -2.08 -25.41
CA PRO A 31 10.63 -2.43 -24.45
C PRO A 31 10.69 -1.35 -23.37
N ARG A 32 10.40 -1.73 -22.11
CA ARG A 32 10.58 -0.83 -20.97
C ARG A 32 12.08 -0.64 -20.79
N LYS A 33 12.58 0.57 -20.99
CA LYS A 33 13.88 0.97 -20.45
C LYS A 33 13.74 1.03 -18.93
N VAL A 34 14.28 0.03 -18.26
CA VAL A 34 14.46 0.05 -16.80
C VAL A 34 15.63 0.98 -16.52
N HIS A 35 15.43 1.97 -15.65
CA HIS A 35 16.48 2.92 -15.29
C HIS A 35 17.61 2.19 -14.53
N ALA A 36 18.88 2.56 -14.75
CA ALA A 36 20.04 1.85 -14.19
C ALA A 36 20.05 1.80 -12.65
N SER A 37 19.33 2.70 -11.99
CA SER A 37 19.15 2.71 -10.53
C SER A 37 18.16 1.67 -10.01
N VAL A 38 17.42 1.00 -10.89
CA VAL A 38 16.50 -0.09 -10.50
C VAL A 38 17.32 -1.38 -10.44
N PRO A 39 17.46 -2.00 -9.25
CA PRO A 39 18.22 -3.24 -9.13
C PRO A 39 17.72 -4.30 -10.12
N LEU A 40 18.64 -4.86 -10.91
CA LEU A 40 18.35 -5.86 -11.95
C LEU A 40 17.67 -7.12 -11.39
N LYS A 41 17.82 -7.37 -10.09
CA LYS A 41 17.12 -8.40 -9.34
C LYS A 41 16.32 -7.71 -8.23
N PRO A 42 14.97 -7.71 -8.27
CA PRO A 42 14.21 -7.32 -7.09
C PRO A 42 14.63 -8.26 -5.96
N SER A 43 15.23 -7.69 -4.92
CA SER A 43 15.47 -8.40 -3.68
C SER A 43 14.10 -8.82 -3.13
N THR A 44 13.78 -10.11 -3.16
CA THR A 44 12.57 -10.64 -2.50
C THR A 44 12.64 -10.53 -0.97
N THR A 45 13.80 -10.14 -0.44
CA THR A 45 14.13 -10.04 0.98
C THR A 45 14.27 -8.57 1.42
N VAL A 46 13.92 -8.26 2.68
CA VAL A 46 14.41 -7.02 3.34
C VAL A 46 15.88 -7.25 3.70
N PRO A 47 16.84 -6.41 3.26
CA PRO A 47 18.19 -6.41 3.80
C PRO A 47 18.17 -6.11 5.31
N ASP A 48 18.98 -6.81 6.09
CA ASP A 48 19.00 -6.64 7.55
C ASP A 48 19.54 -5.27 7.94
N GLU A 49 20.43 -4.69 7.13
CA GLU A 49 21.01 -3.37 7.33
C GLU A 49 19.92 -2.29 7.36
N LEU A 50 18.92 -2.40 6.47
CA LEU A 50 17.79 -1.46 6.46
C LEU A 50 16.92 -1.59 7.71
N ILE A 51 16.80 -2.80 8.29
CA ILE A 51 16.09 -3.00 9.55
C ILE A 51 16.91 -2.43 10.72
N ALA A 52 18.22 -2.66 10.70
CA ALA A 52 19.15 -2.16 11.72
C ALA A 52 19.16 -0.63 11.78
N GLU A 53 19.22 0.00 10.61
CA GLU A 53 19.27 1.45 10.45
C GLU A 53 17.92 2.17 10.63
N ALA A 54 16.81 1.45 10.53
CA ALA A 54 15.48 2.03 10.75
C ALA A 54 15.22 2.32 12.22
N ASP A 55 14.55 3.43 12.48
CA ASP A 55 13.98 3.76 13.78
C ASP A 55 12.62 3.10 13.97
N TRP A 56 11.83 3.02 12.87
CA TRP A 56 10.57 2.28 12.80
C TRP A 56 10.52 1.41 11.56
N VAL A 57 9.98 0.19 11.69
CA VAL A 57 9.64 -0.70 10.57
C VAL A 57 8.13 -0.79 10.48
N VAL A 58 7.54 -0.10 9.51
CA VAL A 58 6.09 -0.04 9.34
C VAL A 58 5.63 -1.05 8.29
N VAL A 59 4.76 -1.97 8.69
CA VAL A 59 4.17 -3.00 7.81
C VAL A 59 2.70 -2.65 7.56
N ASN A 60 2.33 -2.43 6.30
CA ASN A 60 0.94 -2.23 5.94
C ASN A 60 0.19 -3.57 5.90
N SER A 61 -0.90 -3.67 6.65
CA SER A 61 -1.79 -4.84 6.64
C SER A 61 -3.15 -4.51 6.03
N SER A 62 -3.54 -5.27 5.01
CA SER A 62 -4.89 -5.21 4.44
C SER A 62 -5.79 -6.34 4.96
N GLY A 63 -5.35 -7.07 5.99
CA GLY A 63 -6.02 -8.29 6.50
C GLY A 63 -5.93 -9.50 5.56
N GLY A 64 -5.29 -9.35 4.39
CA GLY A 64 -5.18 -10.40 3.37
C GLY A 64 -3.93 -11.26 3.51
N LYS A 65 -3.91 -12.39 2.77
CA LYS A 65 -2.81 -13.36 2.78
C LYS A 65 -1.45 -12.77 2.41
N ASP A 66 -1.40 -11.85 1.44
CA ASP A 66 -0.13 -11.27 0.97
C ASP A 66 0.49 -10.34 2.02
N SER A 67 -0.35 -9.53 2.69
CA SER A 67 0.11 -8.72 3.83
C SER A 67 0.47 -9.57 5.05
N GLN A 68 -0.24 -10.68 5.28
CA GLN A 68 0.08 -11.62 6.36
C GLN A 68 1.43 -12.31 6.12
N ALA A 69 1.70 -12.75 4.89
CA ALA A 69 2.98 -13.33 4.51
C ALA A 69 4.13 -12.32 4.67
N MET A 70 3.92 -11.07 4.24
CA MET A 70 4.89 -9.98 4.44
C MET A 70 5.14 -9.72 5.94
N LEU A 71 4.07 -9.67 6.75
CA LEU A 71 4.18 -9.51 8.20
C LEU A 71 4.99 -10.64 8.83
N SER A 72 4.68 -11.89 8.50
CA SER A 72 5.42 -13.07 8.95
C SER A 72 6.91 -12.99 8.61
N TYR A 73 7.22 -12.60 7.38
CA TYR A 73 8.61 -12.42 6.94
C TYR A 73 9.33 -11.35 7.76
N VAL A 74 8.76 -10.15 7.85
CA VAL A 74 9.37 -9.01 8.56
C VAL A 74 9.57 -9.32 10.03
N VAL A 75 8.55 -9.87 10.70
CA VAL A 75 8.62 -10.23 12.12
C VAL A 75 9.68 -11.29 12.40
N ARG A 76 9.84 -12.29 11.52
CA ARG A 76 10.89 -13.30 11.66
C ARG A 76 12.28 -12.67 11.58
N ARG A 77 12.50 -11.76 10.63
CA ARG A 77 13.77 -11.05 10.49
C ARG A 77 14.04 -10.13 11.67
N THR A 78 13.08 -9.32 12.08
CA THR A 78 13.25 -8.39 13.21
C THR A 78 13.44 -9.13 14.53
N LYS A 79 12.76 -10.27 14.74
CA LYS A 79 13.02 -11.15 15.89
C LYS A 79 14.45 -11.71 15.89
N ALA A 80 14.93 -12.19 14.75
CA ALA A 80 16.31 -12.70 14.62
C ALA A 80 17.37 -11.62 14.92
N LEU A 81 17.05 -10.35 14.65
CA LEU A 81 17.90 -9.20 14.94
C LEU A 81 17.68 -8.59 16.34
N GLY A 82 16.72 -9.09 17.13
CA GLY A 82 16.37 -8.51 18.43
C GLY A 82 15.69 -7.13 18.35
N MET A 83 15.06 -6.79 17.22
CA MET A 83 14.50 -5.47 16.90
C MET A 83 12.98 -5.49 16.65
N LEU A 84 12.26 -6.44 17.25
CA LEU A 84 10.80 -6.55 17.08
C LEU A 84 10.05 -5.33 17.62
N ASP A 85 10.60 -4.67 18.63
CA ASP A 85 10.10 -3.45 19.25
C ASP A 85 9.96 -2.27 18.26
N LYS A 86 10.77 -2.27 17.18
CA LYS A 86 10.68 -1.28 16.11
C LYS A 86 9.50 -1.52 15.16
N VAL A 87 8.79 -2.65 15.25
CA VAL A 87 7.76 -3.00 14.27
C VAL A 87 6.42 -2.36 14.62
N VAL A 88 5.83 -1.68 13.63
CA VAL A 88 4.47 -1.13 13.69
C VAL A 88 3.66 -1.75 12.57
N VAL A 89 2.53 -2.39 12.90
CA VAL A 89 1.56 -2.79 11.88
C VAL A 89 0.54 -1.67 11.72
N VAL A 90 0.26 -1.28 10.47
CA VAL A 90 -0.77 -0.27 10.17
C VAL A 90 -1.81 -0.81 9.21
N HIS A 91 -3.07 -0.67 9.56
CA HIS A 91 -4.20 -0.92 8.70
C HIS A 91 -4.80 0.40 8.19
N ALA A 92 -4.98 0.52 6.88
CA ALA A 92 -5.61 1.69 6.26
C ALA A 92 -7.09 1.37 6.03
N ASP A 93 -7.94 1.82 6.96
CA ASP A 93 -9.39 1.61 6.95
C ASP A 93 -10.01 2.35 5.74
N LEU A 94 -10.55 1.56 4.81
CA LEU A 94 -11.19 2.08 3.59
C LEU A 94 -12.69 2.35 3.73
N GLY A 95 -13.27 2.20 4.92
CA GLY A 95 -14.69 2.37 5.18
C GLY A 95 -15.53 1.22 4.65
N ASP A 96 -16.69 1.54 4.08
CA ASP A 96 -17.75 0.58 3.77
C ASP A 96 -17.40 -0.37 2.60
N ILE A 97 -16.29 -0.10 1.91
CA ILE A 97 -15.79 -0.97 0.84
C ILE A 97 -15.02 -2.19 1.37
N GLU A 98 -14.69 -2.23 2.66
CA GLU A 98 -14.03 -3.38 3.26
C GLU A 98 -15.02 -4.47 3.64
N TRP A 99 -14.55 -5.71 3.61
CA TRP A 99 -15.33 -6.84 4.14
C TRP A 99 -15.47 -6.69 5.66
N ALA A 100 -16.65 -7.07 6.17
CA ALA A 100 -16.89 -7.13 7.61
C ALA A 100 -15.79 -7.95 8.31
N GLY A 101 -15.20 -7.38 9.36
CA GLY A 101 -14.12 -8.01 10.14
C GLY A 101 -12.70 -7.83 9.60
N THR A 102 -12.49 -7.17 8.45
CA THR A 102 -11.14 -6.98 7.86
C THR A 102 -10.16 -6.32 8.85
N LYS A 103 -10.57 -5.24 9.49
CA LYS A 103 -9.77 -4.54 10.52
C LYS A 103 -9.43 -5.47 11.70
N ALA A 104 -10.41 -6.17 12.25
CA ALA A 104 -10.22 -7.07 13.39
C ALA A 104 -9.28 -8.23 13.03
N LEU A 105 -9.40 -8.77 11.81
CA LEU A 105 -8.49 -9.79 11.32
C LEU A 105 -7.05 -9.27 11.18
N ALA A 106 -6.86 -8.04 10.67
CA ALA A 106 -5.54 -7.44 10.56
C ALA A 106 -4.89 -7.21 11.94
N GLU A 107 -5.68 -6.80 12.93
CA GLU A 107 -5.25 -6.64 14.32
C GLU A 107 -4.86 -7.98 14.95
N GLU A 108 -5.69 -9.00 14.77
CA GLU A 108 -5.42 -10.35 15.27
C GLU A 108 -4.17 -10.95 14.64
N GLN A 109 -3.96 -10.75 13.33
CA GLN A 109 -2.73 -11.16 12.65
C GLN A 109 -1.48 -10.48 13.26
N ALA A 110 -1.55 -9.19 13.57
CA ALA A 110 -0.46 -8.46 14.22
C ALA A 110 -0.17 -9.00 15.63
N ARG A 111 -1.23 -9.23 16.40
CA ARG A 111 -1.16 -9.79 17.76
C ARG A 111 -0.53 -11.19 17.75
N LEU A 112 -0.99 -12.08 16.86
CA LEU A 112 -0.45 -13.43 16.71
C LEU A 112 1.00 -13.45 16.22
N ALA A 113 1.41 -12.45 15.44
CA ALA A 113 2.81 -12.28 15.05
C ALA A 113 3.70 -11.81 16.24
N GLY A 114 3.10 -11.31 17.31
CA GLY A 114 3.79 -10.77 18.48
C GLY A 114 4.18 -9.30 18.34
N VAL A 115 3.59 -8.58 17.37
CA VAL A 115 3.77 -7.13 17.23
C VAL A 115 2.85 -6.44 18.23
N ARG A 116 3.43 -5.62 19.11
CA ARG A 116 2.69 -4.92 20.17
C ARG A 116 1.95 -3.68 19.67
N ARG A 117 2.44 -3.07 18.59
CA ARG A 117 1.91 -1.80 18.07
C ARG A 117 1.13 -2.02 16.79
N PHE A 118 -0.19 -1.88 16.89
CA PHE A 118 -1.12 -1.88 15.77
C PHE A 118 -1.80 -0.51 15.68
N GLU A 119 -1.76 0.12 14.50
CA GLU A 119 -2.32 1.44 14.25
C GLU A 119 -3.37 1.33 13.14
N VAL A 120 -4.42 2.14 13.24
CA VAL A 120 -5.44 2.26 12.18
C VAL A 120 -5.48 3.70 11.71
N VAL A 121 -5.38 3.86 10.39
CA VAL A 121 -5.46 5.17 9.73
C VAL A 121 -6.65 5.18 8.78
N LYS A 122 -7.35 6.32 8.70
CA LYS A 122 -8.51 6.50 7.82
C LYS A 122 -8.42 7.85 7.12
N ALA A 123 -8.86 7.90 5.87
CA ALA A 123 -8.95 9.17 5.14
C ALA A 123 -10.04 10.08 5.69
N LYS A 124 -9.77 11.38 5.63
CA LYS A 124 -10.76 12.41 5.94
C LYS A 124 -11.71 12.60 4.74
N GLY A 125 -12.98 12.83 5.03
CA GLY A 125 -14.02 13.03 4.02
C GLY A 125 -14.63 11.73 3.50
N ALA A 126 -15.19 11.77 2.29
CA ALA A 126 -15.83 10.60 1.69
C ALA A 126 -14.82 9.46 1.49
N ASP A 127 -15.24 8.25 1.87
CA ASP A 127 -14.51 7.02 1.63
C ASP A 127 -14.52 6.64 0.14
N LEU A 128 -13.93 5.50 -0.22
CA LEU A 128 -13.81 5.12 -1.61
C LEU A 128 -15.18 4.93 -2.28
N LEU A 129 -16.13 4.32 -1.58
CA LEU A 129 -17.48 4.09 -2.11
C LEU A 129 -18.24 5.41 -2.24
N GLY A 130 -18.19 6.27 -1.23
CA GLY A 130 -18.79 7.61 -1.27
C GLY A 130 -18.27 8.44 -2.44
N ARG A 131 -16.97 8.37 -2.75
CA ARG A 131 -16.40 9.04 -3.93
C ARG A 131 -16.94 8.51 -5.26
N VAL A 132 -17.13 7.19 -5.36
CA VAL A 132 -17.75 6.56 -6.53
C VAL A 132 -19.21 7.01 -6.66
N LEU A 133 -19.98 7.00 -5.56
CA LEU A 133 -21.38 7.44 -5.56
C LEU A 133 -21.53 8.92 -5.94
N ILE A 134 -20.69 9.80 -5.38
CA ILE A 134 -20.67 11.24 -5.72
C ILE A 134 -20.36 11.43 -7.21
N ARG A 135 -19.37 10.72 -7.75
CA ARG A 135 -19.04 10.81 -9.18
C ARG A 135 -20.16 10.25 -10.05
N PHE A 136 -20.77 9.15 -9.66
CA PHE A 136 -21.89 8.57 -10.40
C PHE A 136 -23.06 9.54 -10.46
N GLY A 137 -23.43 10.17 -9.34
CA GLY A 137 -24.47 11.20 -9.32
C GLY A 137 -24.19 12.37 -10.27
N LYS A 138 -22.93 12.86 -10.30
CA LYS A 138 -22.52 13.92 -11.25
C LYS A 138 -22.59 13.48 -12.71
N LEU A 139 -22.14 12.26 -13.01
CA LEU A 139 -22.17 11.72 -14.38
C LEU A 139 -23.61 11.47 -14.85
N LYS A 140 -24.46 10.97 -13.96
CA LYS A 140 -25.89 10.77 -14.22
C LYS A 140 -26.59 12.09 -14.50
N ALA A 141 -26.45 13.09 -13.61
CA ALA A 141 -27.06 14.40 -13.80
C ALA A 141 -26.60 15.09 -15.10
N LYS A 142 -25.33 14.89 -15.50
CA LYS A 142 -24.83 15.39 -16.78
C LYS A 142 -25.49 14.67 -17.96
N ALA A 143 -25.52 13.34 -17.94
CA ALA A 143 -26.09 12.54 -19.02
C ALA A 143 -27.60 12.80 -19.20
N GLU A 144 -28.34 12.97 -18.11
CA GLU A 144 -29.77 13.32 -18.15
C GLU A 144 -30.00 14.71 -18.77
N ARG A 145 -29.17 15.70 -18.44
CA ARG A 145 -29.25 17.03 -19.06
C ARG A 145 -28.97 16.99 -20.56
N GLU A 146 -27.91 16.28 -20.98
CA GLU A 146 -27.57 16.13 -22.40
C GLU A 146 -28.65 15.36 -23.17
N ALA A 147 -29.30 14.38 -22.54
CA ALA A 147 -30.44 13.67 -23.13
C ALA A 147 -31.65 14.59 -23.35
N ILE A 148 -32.01 15.40 -22.36
CA ILE A 148 -33.12 16.37 -22.46
C ILE A 148 -32.85 17.37 -23.60
N GLU A 149 -31.63 17.89 -23.69
CA GLU A 149 -31.24 18.82 -24.76
C GLU A 149 -31.29 18.18 -26.14
N ALA A 150 -30.95 16.89 -26.25
CA ALA A 150 -31.04 16.12 -27.48
C ALA A 150 -32.46 15.59 -27.80
N GLY A 151 -33.48 15.90 -26.98
CA GLY A 151 -34.84 15.38 -27.13
C GLY A 151 -34.99 13.87 -26.88
N LEU A 152 -34.04 13.27 -26.17
CA LEU A 152 -34.03 11.86 -25.79
C LEU A 152 -34.65 11.66 -24.41
N ASP A 153 -35.13 10.44 -24.14
CA ASP A 153 -35.62 10.08 -22.80
C ASP A 153 -34.46 10.02 -21.79
N PRO A 154 -34.45 10.88 -20.75
CA PRO A 154 -33.41 10.88 -19.73
C PRO A 154 -33.39 9.59 -18.90
N ALA A 155 -34.50 8.86 -18.78
CA ALA A 155 -34.54 7.59 -18.04
C ALA A 155 -33.80 6.45 -18.76
N ALA A 156 -33.69 6.55 -20.09
CA ALA A 156 -33.03 5.55 -20.94
C ALA A 156 -31.54 5.85 -21.21
N VAL A 157 -31.01 6.98 -20.73
CA VAL A 157 -29.63 7.39 -21.04
C VAL A 157 -28.59 6.51 -20.35
N LYS A 158 -27.58 6.08 -21.11
CA LYS A 158 -26.48 5.25 -20.58
C LYS A 158 -25.48 6.13 -19.83
N VAL A 159 -25.44 5.98 -18.51
CA VAL A 159 -24.46 6.68 -17.66
C VAL A 159 -23.10 5.97 -17.70
N PRO A 160 -21.98 6.68 -17.92
CA PRO A 160 -20.66 6.08 -17.89
C PRO A 160 -20.28 5.60 -16.47
N PRO A 161 -19.43 4.54 -16.36
CA PRO A 161 -19.02 4.02 -15.06
C PRO A 161 -18.21 5.05 -14.26
N ALA A 162 -18.50 5.15 -12.96
CA ALA A 162 -17.86 6.09 -12.04
C ALA A 162 -16.63 5.51 -11.33
N TRP A 163 -16.14 4.35 -11.78
CA TRP A 163 -15.02 3.67 -11.16
C TRP A 163 -13.72 4.48 -11.25
N PRO A 164 -12.82 4.33 -10.25
CA PRO A 164 -11.50 4.95 -10.26
C PRO A 164 -10.73 4.66 -11.55
N SER A 165 -9.88 5.60 -11.95
CA SER A 165 -9.07 5.49 -13.17
C SER A 165 -7.65 5.99 -12.90
N SER A 166 -6.78 5.96 -13.92
CA SER A 166 -5.44 6.55 -13.84
C SER A 166 -5.46 8.05 -13.54
N SER A 167 -6.52 8.77 -13.93
CA SER A 167 -6.74 10.18 -13.61
C SER A 167 -7.50 10.39 -12.30
N ALA A 168 -8.34 9.43 -11.89
CA ALA A 168 -9.07 9.43 -10.62
C ALA A 168 -8.47 8.40 -9.64
N ARG A 169 -7.26 8.67 -9.12
CA ARG A 169 -6.42 7.73 -8.33
C ARG A 169 -6.83 7.57 -6.87
N TRP A 170 -8.12 7.69 -6.55
CA TRP A 170 -8.64 7.73 -5.17
C TRP A 170 -8.18 6.55 -4.32
N CYS A 171 -8.14 5.34 -4.89
CA CYS A 171 -7.73 4.10 -4.20
C CYS A 171 -6.28 4.09 -3.70
N THR A 172 -5.41 5.00 -4.17
CA THR A 172 -3.98 5.00 -3.84
C THR A 172 -3.51 6.27 -3.17
N SER A 173 -3.78 7.45 -3.74
CA SER A 173 -3.35 8.73 -3.14
C SER A 173 -4.12 9.05 -1.88
N ASP A 174 -5.44 9.04 -1.98
CA ASP A 174 -6.29 9.73 -1.03
C ASP A 174 -6.65 8.82 0.14
N VAL A 175 -7.00 7.57 -0.15
CA VAL A 175 -7.50 6.64 0.86
C VAL A 175 -6.42 5.77 1.50
N LYS A 176 -5.26 5.63 0.85
CA LYS A 176 -4.14 4.82 1.36
C LYS A 176 -2.94 5.68 1.73
N ARG A 177 -2.34 6.40 0.77
CA ARG A 177 -1.10 7.16 1.03
C ARG A 177 -1.31 8.31 2.01
N GLY A 178 -2.31 9.16 1.82
CA GLY A 178 -2.58 10.31 2.69
C GLY A 178 -2.66 9.96 4.19
N PRO A 179 -3.53 9.01 4.58
CA PRO A 179 -3.67 8.61 5.99
C PRO A 179 -2.40 7.99 6.57
N LEU A 180 -1.67 7.19 5.77
CA LEU A 180 -0.39 6.62 6.20
C LEU A 180 0.65 7.71 6.50
N TRP A 181 0.69 8.79 5.73
CA TRP A 181 1.61 9.90 6.01
C TRP A 181 1.33 10.56 7.36
N THR A 182 0.07 10.68 7.78
CA THR A 182 -0.27 11.18 9.12
C THR A 182 0.34 10.31 10.21
N LEU A 183 0.31 8.98 10.05
CA LEU A 183 0.99 8.07 10.98
C LEU A 183 2.51 8.26 10.92
N PHE A 184 3.12 8.36 9.75
CA PHE A 184 4.57 8.55 9.65
C PHE A 184 5.02 9.86 10.32
N THR A 185 4.26 10.94 10.18
CA THR A 185 4.51 12.20 10.90
C THR A 185 4.40 12.01 12.42
N LYS A 186 3.39 11.28 12.91
CA LYS A 186 3.25 10.94 14.34
C LYS A 186 4.47 10.15 14.84
N LEU A 187 4.86 9.09 14.13
CA LEU A 187 6.01 8.25 14.48
C LEU A 187 7.33 9.03 14.49
N ALA A 188 7.50 9.96 13.57
CA ALA A 188 8.67 10.83 13.53
C ALA A 188 8.68 11.82 14.70
N ALA A 189 7.52 12.38 15.06
CA ALA A 189 7.42 13.31 16.19
C ALA A 189 7.75 12.64 17.53
N GLU A 190 7.38 11.36 17.72
CA GLU A 190 7.74 10.56 18.90
C GLU A 190 9.26 10.45 19.11
N LEU A 191 10.03 10.49 18.01
CA LEU A 191 11.49 10.41 18.02
C LEU A 191 12.17 11.75 17.72
N SER A 192 11.46 12.87 17.85
CA SER A 192 11.98 14.22 17.61
C SER A 192 13.16 14.59 18.52
N HIS A 193 13.24 13.98 19.71
CA HIS A 193 14.34 14.17 20.67
C HIS A 193 15.69 13.64 20.17
N LEU A 194 15.74 12.83 19.10
CA LEU A 194 16.99 12.29 18.55
C LEU A 194 17.87 13.36 17.89
N GLY A 195 17.35 14.56 17.61
CA GLY A 195 18.12 15.65 16.98
C GLY A 195 18.59 15.36 15.56
N ARG A 196 18.23 14.20 14.99
CA ARG A 196 18.51 13.76 13.63
C ARG A 196 17.23 13.38 12.90
N PRO A 197 17.25 13.28 11.56
CA PRO A 197 16.13 12.74 10.83
C PRO A 197 15.77 11.32 11.30
N VAL A 198 14.47 11.05 11.41
CA VAL A 198 13.93 9.73 11.74
C VAL A 198 13.83 8.91 10.46
N ARG A 199 14.27 7.65 10.51
CA ARG A 199 14.26 6.69 9.41
C ARG A 199 13.11 5.70 9.59
N ILE A 200 12.13 5.76 8.69
CA ILE A 200 10.99 4.84 8.69
C ILE A 200 11.10 3.92 7.48
N LEU A 201 11.30 2.62 7.73
CA LEU A 201 11.29 1.58 6.71
C LEU A 201 9.86 1.10 6.47
N ILE A 202 9.31 1.35 5.29
CA ILE A 202 7.94 1.00 4.95
C ILE A 202 7.91 -0.29 4.12
N ARG A 203 7.09 -1.26 4.54
CA ARG A 203 6.86 -2.54 3.87
C ARG A 203 5.42 -2.62 3.33
N ARG A 204 5.28 -2.82 2.02
CA ARG A 204 4.00 -2.94 1.31
C ARG A 204 3.99 -4.24 0.49
N SER A 205 2.87 -4.96 0.46
CA SER A 205 2.77 -6.28 -0.21
C SER A 205 3.07 -6.26 -1.71
N ALA A 206 2.97 -5.11 -2.38
CA ALA A 206 3.23 -4.98 -3.82
C ALA A 206 4.61 -4.42 -4.18
N ASP A 207 5.39 -3.93 -3.20
CA ASP A 207 6.72 -3.34 -3.43
C ASP A 207 7.77 -4.02 -2.54
N SER A 208 8.74 -4.67 -3.16
CA SER A 208 10.01 -5.05 -2.50
C SER A 208 10.91 -3.84 -2.23
N ALA A 209 10.56 -2.66 -2.76
CA ALA A 209 11.27 -1.42 -2.54
C ALA A 209 10.95 -0.84 -1.16
N SER A 210 11.97 -0.82 -0.31
CA SER A 210 12.06 0.07 0.84
C SER A 210 11.84 1.51 0.36
N ALA A 211 10.81 2.16 0.88
CA ALA A 211 10.76 3.61 0.82
C ALA A 211 11.36 4.10 2.14
N ASP A 212 12.57 4.63 2.08
CA ASP A 212 13.18 5.34 3.19
C ASP A 212 12.49 6.69 3.32
N VAL A 213 11.59 6.77 4.29
CA VAL A 213 11.02 8.05 4.66
C VAL A 213 11.94 8.66 5.70
N THR A 214 12.64 9.71 5.28
CA THR A 214 13.44 10.56 6.16
C THR A 214 12.66 11.83 6.45
N THR A 215 12.23 12.00 7.69
CA THR A 215 11.52 13.20 8.14
C THR A 215 12.33 13.89 9.24
N ARG A 216 12.60 15.19 9.07
CA ARG A 216 12.96 16.06 10.19
C ARG A 216 11.68 16.63 10.80
N ALA A 217 11.66 16.75 12.12
CA ALA A 217 10.62 17.53 12.80
C ALA A 217 10.61 18.96 12.21
N GLY A 218 9.47 19.41 11.69
CA GLY A 218 9.28 20.78 11.21
C GLY A 218 9.63 21.07 9.74
N SER A 219 10.05 20.11 8.91
CA SER A 219 10.27 20.34 7.47
C SER A 219 9.52 19.35 6.59
N GLY A 220 8.87 19.85 5.54
CA GLY A 220 8.14 19.06 4.54
C GLY A 220 8.97 17.94 3.90
N PHE A 221 8.27 16.91 3.44
CA PHE A 221 8.82 15.67 2.91
C PHE A 221 9.79 15.86 1.73
N LEU A 222 10.99 15.30 1.84
CA LEU A 222 11.86 15.00 0.69
C LEU A 222 11.50 13.60 0.19
N TYR A 223 10.73 13.55 -0.90
CA TYR A 223 10.69 12.37 -1.75
C TYR A 223 12.00 12.34 -2.53
N PRO A 224 12.76 11.23 -2.62
CA PRO A 224 13.73 11.09 -3.70
C PRO A 224 12.92 11.01 -4.99
N SER A 225 12.76 12.17 -5.65
CA SER A 225 12.33 12.21 -7.04
C SER A 225 13.25 11.28 -7.81
N GLY A 226 12.65 10.36 -8.58
CA GLY A 226 13.41 9.57 -9.53
C GLY A 226 14.28 10.51 -10.33
N SER A 227 15.57 10.19 -10.40
CA SER A 227 16.62 10.97 -11.03
C SER A 227 16.19 11.49 -12.41
N ALA A 228 15.80 12.76 -12.48
CA ALA A 228 15.81 13.52 -13.70
C ALA A 228 17.22 14.09 -13.84
N SER A 229 18.06 13.39 -14.59
CA SER A 229 19.31 13.94 -15.10
C SER A 229 18.97 15.17 -15.95
N GLN A 230 19.28 16.37 -15.45
CA GLN A 230 19.35 17.55 -16.30
C GLN A 230 20.67 17.48 -17.06
N ALA A 231 20.57 17.20 -18.35
CA ALA A 231 21.62 17.46 -19.31
C ALA A 231 21.83 18.98 -19.38
N VAL A 232 23.03 19.41 -19.02
CA VAL A 232 23.57 20.72 -19.36
C VAL A 232 23.80 20.72 -20.87
N GLN A 233 23.06 21.55 -21.60
CA GLN A 233 23.46 21.99 -22.94
C GLN A 233 24.15 23.34 -22.79
N LYS A 234 25.36 23.40 -23.34
CA LYS A 234 26.10 24.62 -23.67
C LYS A 234 25.41 25.35 -24.82
#